data_AF-A0A1E1WDU8-F1
#
_entry.id   AF-A0A1E1WDU8-F1
#
_cell.length_a   1.000
_cell.length_b   1.000
_cell.length_c   1.000
_cell.angle_alpha   90.00
_cell.angle_beta   90.00
_cell.angle_gamma   90.00
#
_symmetry.space_group_name_H-M   'P 1'
#
loop_
_entity.id
_entity.type
_entity.pdbx_description
1 polymer ?
#
loop_
_entity_poly.entity_id
_entity_poly.type
_entity_poly.pdbx_seq_one_letter_code
_entity_poly.pdbx_strand_id
1 'polypeptide(L)'
;MGNNFILLFILFLNATGFGVFGEDCVTFDFEDDFDNSFSHEIGVCSSLGPSALWRVGNYSEVGIESPDPLSASFISPSNTLSCVTSFTFTMSDKGMLEVNLYMEAYALTDQIVVIVNQIVPGGNDAAIGTTFMMPLLPNYYHGWHTLTISLNGFGNIDGYISLTGAAAEGSLILLDSFRYVSLIQSKFSNW
;
A
#
# COMPACT_ATOMS: atom_id res chain seq x y z
N MET A 1 72.47 16.29 13.68
CA MET A 1 72.37 14.85 13.33
C MET A 1 71.44 14.24 14.36
N GLY A 2 70.25 13.72 14.11
CA GLY A 2 69.48 13.36 12.94
C GLY A 2 68.35 12.43 13.45
N ASN A 3 67.24 12.38 12.71
CA ASN A 3 66.16 11.37 12.71
C ASN A 3 64.95 11.48 13.66
N ASN A 4 63.83 11.82 13.01
CA ASN A 4 62.46 11.30 13.11
C ASN A 4 62.30 9.93 13.80
N PHE A 5 61.25 9.80 14.62
CA PHE A 5 60.34 8.66 14.60
C PHE A 5 58.91 9.10 14.99
N ILE A 6 58.00 8.93 14.03
CA ILE A 6 56.54 9.02 14.14
C ILE A 6 56.01 7.69 14.71
N LEU A 7 54.97 7.70 15.54
CA LEU A 7 53.89 6.69 15.69
C LEU A 7 53.04 7.05 16.93
N LEU A 8 51.93 7.80 16.82
CA LEU A 8 50.58 7.33 16.45
C LEU A 8 50.11 6.13 17.30
N PHE A 9 49.31 6.37 18.33
CA PHE A 9 48.37 5.37 18.84
C PHE A 9 46.99 5.99 19.01
N ILE A 10 46.05 5.32 18.39
CA ILE A 10 44.78 5.80 17.87
C ILE A 10 43.74 5.83 19.00
N LEU A 11 43.05 6.96 19.12
CA LEU A 11 41.77 7.05 19.81
C LEU A 11 40.80 6.06 19.16
N PHE A 12 40.57 4.92 19.79
CA PHE A 12 39.44 4.06 19.46
C PHE A 12 38.16 4.77 19.91
N LEU A 13 37.69 5.73 19.10
CA LEU A 13 36.27 6.02 19.00
C LEU A 13 35.64 4.74 18.42
N ASN A 14 35.08 3.91 19.30
CA ASN A 14 34.09 2.92 18.88
C ASN A 14 32.85 3.69 18.41
N ALA A 15 32.89 4.14 17.15
CA ALA A 15 31.68 4.42 16.41
C ALA A 15 30.99 3.08 16.18
N THR A 16 30.15 2.67 17.13
CA THR A 16 29.11 1.69 16.87
C THR A 16 28.19 2.32 15.83
N GLY A 17 28.46 2.02 14.55
CA GLY A 17 27.53 2.31 13.49
C GLY A 17 26.23 1.60 13.81
N PHE A 18 25.20 2.36 14.17
CA PHE A 18 23.84 1.85 14.09
C PHE A 18 23.59 1.57 12.61
N GLY A 19 23.55 0.28 12.25
CA GLY A 19 22.99 -0.12 10.97
C GLY A 19 21.54 0.32 10.98
N VAL A 20 21.22 1.39 10.27
CA VAL A 20 19.82 1.72 9.94
C VAL A 20 19.40 0.64 8.95
N PHE A 21 18.71 -0.39 9.46
CA PHE A 21 18.03 -1.36 8.63
C PHE A 21 16.88 -0.61 7.95
N GLY A 22 17.08 -0.21 6.70
CA GLY A 22 16.00 0.33 5.87
C GLY A 22 15.14 -0.84 5.41
N GLU A 23 13.96 -0.98 6.00
CA GLU A 23 12.89 -1.75 5.36
C GLU A 23 12.48 -0.98 4.09
N ASP A 24 12.56 -1.61 2.92
CA ASP A 24 12.00 -1.01 1.70
C ASP A 24 10.48 -0.96 1.89
N CYS A 25 9.99 0.27 2.12
CA CYS A 25 8.61 0.56 2.45
C CYS A 25 8.04 1.54 1.42
N VAL A 26 6.94 1.16 0.78
CA VAL A 26 6.19 2.03 -0.11
C VAL A 26 4.90 2.41 0.61
N THR A 27 4.71 3.69 0.90
CA THR A 27 3.51 4.21 1.55
C THR A 27 2.84 5.22 0.63
N PHE A 28 1.51 5.21 0.62
CA PHE A 28 0.70 6.21 -0.06
C PHE A 28 -0.53 6.51 0.79
N ASP A 29 -0.81 7.78 1.01
CA ASP A 29 -1.83 8.33 1.93
C ASP A 29 -2.84 9.26 1.21
N PHE A 30 -2.80 9.29 -0.13
CA PHE A 30 -3.70 10.06 -0.99
C PHE A 30 -3.70 11.59 -0.79
N GLU A 31 -2.77 12.13 0.01
CA GLU A 31 -2.69 13.57 0.31
C GLU A 31 -2.40 14.42 -0.92
N ASP A 32 -1.58 13.91 -1.83
CA ASP A 32 -1.20 14.60 -3.06
C ASP A 32 -1.13 13.61 -4.24
N ASP A 33 -1.32 14.16 -5.44
CA ASP A 33 -0.97 13.53 -6.72
C ASP A 33 -1.73 12.22 -7.08
N PHE A 34 -2.92 11.99 -6.49
CA PHE A 34 -3.73 10.81 -6.80
C PHE A 34 -3.99 10.64 -8.30
N ASP A 35 -4.43 11.70 -8.98
CA ASP A 35 -4.81 11.65 -10.40
C ASP A 35 -3.63 11.35 -11.35
N ASN A 36 -2.40 11.58 -10.92
CA ASN A 36 -1.19 11.28 -11.72
C ASN A 36 -0.51 9.98 -11.30
N SER A 37 -0.64 9.60 -10.02
CA SER A 37 -0.04 8.39 -9.45
C SER A 37 -0.90 7.14 -9.67
N PHE A 38 -2.20 7.32 -9.93
CA PHE A 38 -3.15 6.25 -10.18
C PHE A 38 -3.69 6.30 -11.60
N SER A 39 -3.90 5.13 -12.19
CA SER A 39 -4.48 5.01 -13.53
C SER A 39 -5.58 3.96 -13.54
N HIS A 40 -6.26 3.87 -14.68
CA HIS A 40 -7.23 2.82 -14.98
C HIS A 40 -6.84 2.07 -16.25
N GLU A 41 -5.60 2.24 -16.72
CA GLU A 41 -5.17 1.81 -18.06
C GLU A 41 -4.61 0.38 -18.09
N ILE A 42 -4.26 -0.16 -16.92
CA ILE A 42 -3.64 -1.48 -16.78
C ILE A 42 -4.50 -2.44 -15.96
N GLY A 43 -4.19 -3.73 -16.09
CA GLY A 43 -4.79 -4.78 -15.27
C GLY A 43 -6.31 -4.87 -15.36
N VAL A 44 -6.93 -5.25 -14.24
CA VAL A 44 -8.38 -5.43 -14.12
C VAL A 44 -9.18 -4.15 -14.39
N CYS A 45 -8.59 -2.97 -14.10
CA CYS A 45 -9.27 -1.68 -14.28
C CYS A 45 -9.37 -1.24 -15.74
N SER A 46 -8.48 -1.71 -16.62
CA SER A 46 -8.48 -1.37 -18.06
C SER A 46 -9.80 -1.67 -18.77
N SER A 47 -10.56 -2.65 -18.27
CA SER A 47 -11.83 -3.07 -18.86
C SER A 47 -13.05 -2.25 -18.44
N LEU A 48 -12.93 -1.42 -17.39
CA LEU A 48 -14.05 -0.69 -16.79
C LEU A 48 -14.25 0.72 -17.35
N GLY A 49 -13.27 1.22 -18.12
CA GLY A 49 -13.32 2.54 -18.76
C GLY A 49 -13.24 3.71 -17.78
N PRO A 50 -13.32 4.95 -18.28
CA PRO A 50 -13.05 6.17 -17.51
C PRO A 50 -14.16 6.56 -16.53
N SER A 51 -15.27 5.82 -16.47
CA SER A 51 -16.41 6.09 -15.58
C SER A 51 -16.28 5.44 -14.20
N ALA A 52 -15.31 4.55 -13.99
CA ALA A 52 -15.10 3.82 -12.73
C ALA A 52 -14.23 4.61 -11.74
N LEU A 53 -14.57 5.88 -11.50
CA LEU A 53 -13.71 6.80 -10.76
C LEU A 53 -13.90 6.69 -9.25
N TRP A 54 -12.76 6.64 -8.56
CA TRP A 54 -12.66 6.97 -7.15
C TRP A 54 -12.68 8.49 -6.99
N ARG A 55 -13.27 8.96 -5.90
CA ARG A 55 -13.30 10.38 -5.55
C ARG A 55 -12.34 10.64 -4.39
N VAL A 56 -11.44 11.61 -4.55
CA VAL A 56 -10.67 12.17 -3.44
C VAL A 56 -11.58 13.06 -2.60
N GLY A 57 -11.60 12.84 -1.29
CA GLY A 57 -12.35 13.64 -0.31
C GLY A 57 -11.47 14.07 0.85
N ASN A 58 -12.04 14.84 1.78
CA ASN A 58 -11.33 15.35 2.96
C ASN A 58 -12.04 14.98 4.26
N TYR A 59 -11.30 14.61 5.31
CA TYR A 59 -11.87 14.22 6.60
C TYR A 59 -12.74 15.30 7.24
N SER A 60 -12.45 16.59 6.97
CA SER A 60 -13.27 17.70 7.43
C SER A 60 -14.70 17.70 6.87
N GLU A 61 -14.98 16.97 5.79
CA GLU A 61 -16.29 16.89 5.14
C GLU A 61 -17.19 15.79 5.72
N VAL A 62 -16.58 14.73 6.28
CA VAL A 62 -17.30 13.50 6.68
C VAL A 62 -17.42 13.34 8.19
N GLY A 63 -16.73 14.17 8.98
CA GLY A 63 -16.82 14.15 10.44
C GLY A 63 -16.27 12.87 11.09
N ILE A 64 -15.43 12.14 10.37
CA ILE A 64 -14.70 10.97 10.86
C ILE A 64 -13.30 11.40 11.30
N GLU A 65 -12.85 10.91 12.44
CA GLU A 65 -11.47 11.10 12.87
C GLU A 65 -10.55 10.26 12.00
N SER A 66 -9.55 10.93 11.42
CA SER A 66 -8.50 10.33 10.61
C SER A 66 -7.72 9.27 11.40
N PRO A 67 -7.26 8.16 10.79
CA PRO A 67 -6.50 7.14 11.50
C PRO A 67 -5.07 7.62 11.82
N ASP A 68 -4.58 8.64 11.09
CA ASP A 68 -3.33 9.34 11.36
C ASP A 68 -3.59 10.86 11.49
N PRO A 69 -3.08 11.54 12.54
CA PRO A 69 -3.24 12.99 12.69
C PRO A 69 -2.73 13.85 11.52
N LEU A 70 -1.89 13.28 10.65
CA LEU A 70 -1.35 13.94 9.46
C LEU A 70 -2.18 13.72 8.20
N SER A 71 -3.03 12.67 8.13
CA SER A 71 -3.89 12.46 6.96
C SER A 71 -5.06 13.43 6.99
N ALA A 72 -5.23 14.22 5.93
CA ALA A 72 -6.35 15.12 5.74
C ALA A 72 -7.32 14.61 4.66
N SER A 73 -6.87 13.71 3.79
CA SER A 73 -7.56 13.24 2.60
C SER A 73 -7.81 11.74 2.63
N PHE A 74 -8.71 11.29 1.77
CA PHE A 74 -8.98 9.87 1.53
C PHE A 74 -9.51 9.70 0.10
N ILE A 75 -9.57 8.46 -0.38
CA ILE A 75 -10.36 8.14 -1.57
C ILE A 75 -11.61 7.34 -1.20
N SER A 76 -12.70 7.59 -1.91
CA SER A 76 -14.00 6.93 -1.68
C SER A 76 -14.58 6.43 -3.00
N PRO A 77 -15.15 5.21 -3.04
CA PRO A 77 -15.73 4.69 -4.27
C PRO A 77 -17.09 5.34 -4.55
N SER A 78 -17.48 5.29 -5.81
CA SER A 78 -18.82 5.68 -6.28
C SER A 78 -19.88 4.60 -5.95
N ASN A 79 -21.14 4.90 -6.27
CA ASN A 79 -22.26 3.95 -6.17
C ASN A 79 -22.27 2.87 -7.27
N THR A 80 -21.48 3.07 -8.31
CA THR A 80 -21.07 2.04 -9.26
C THR A 80 -19.66 1.55 -8.94
N LEU A 81 -19.28 0.40 -9.49
CA LEU A 81 -17.93 -0.14 -9.31
C LEU A 81 -16.87 0.88 -9.74
N SER A 82 -16.03 1.28 -8.80
CA SER A 82 -14.86 2.14 -8.98
C SER A 82 -13.61 1.29 -9.04
N CYS A 83 -12.63 1.67 -9.84
CA CYS A 83 -11.39 0.91 -10.05
C CYS A 83 -10.23 1.84 -10.38
N VAL A 84 -9.13 1.71 -9.63
CA VAL A 84 -7.85 2.34 -9.95
C VAL A 84 -6.71 1.37 -9.69
N THR A 85 -5.61 1.59 -10.39
CA THR A 85 -4.34 0.89 -10.19
C THR A 85 -3.26 1.88 -9.79
N SER A 86 -2.43 1.52 -8.82
CA SER A 86 -1.26 2.31 -8.43
C SER A 86 -0.22 2.38 -9.54
N PHE A 87 0.76 3.25 -9.36
CA PHE A 87 2.06 3.15 -10.04
C PHE A 87 2.71 1.77 -9.83
N THR A 88 3.64 1.44 -10.71
CA THR A 88 4.43 0.21 -10.62
C THR A 88 5.60 0.38 -9.65
N PHE A 89 5.83 -0.62 -8.80
CA PHE A 89 6.98 -0.69 -7.90
C PHE A 89 7.43 -2.13 -7.69
N THR A 90 8.67 -2.30 -7.25
CA THR A 90 9.26 -3.61 -6.98
C THR A 90 8.82 -4.10 -5.60
N MET A 91 8.32 -5.33 -5.55
CA MET A 91 7.92 -6.03 -4.34
C MET A 91 8.77 -7.30 -4.17
N SER A 92 9.12 -7.66 -2.94
CA SER A 92 9.58 -9.00 -2.58
C SER A 92 8.39 -9.96 -2.41
N ASP A 93 8.60 -11.21 -2.82
CA ASP A 93 7.74 -12.39 -2.63
C ASP A 93 7.32 -12.74 -1.20
N LYS A 94 7.91 -12.09 -0.20
CA LYS A 94 7.54 -12.23 1.22
C LYS A 94 7.06 -10.93 1.84
N GLY A 95 6.90 -9.89 1.03
CA GLY A 95 6.37 -8.63 1.52
C GLY A 95 4.91 -8.74 1.96
N MET A 96 4.47 -7.67 2.61
CA MET A 96 3.12 -7.54 3.13
C MET A 96 2.56 -6.21 2.68
N LEU A 97 1.32 -6.21 2.19
CA LEU A 97 0.55 -5.00 1.98
C LEU A 97 -0.45 -4.82 3.12
N GLU A 98 -0.46 -3.62 3.70
CA GLU A 98 -1.47 -3.18 4.64
C GLU A 98 -2.28 -2.06 4.01
N VAL A 99 -3.61 -2.10 4.16
CA VAL A 99 -4.52 -1.06 3.65
C VAL A 99 -5.41 -0.63 4.78
N ASN A 100 -5.42 0.67 5.09
CA ASN A 100 -6.31 1.26 6.09
C ASN A 100 -7.57 1.77 5.41
N LEU A 101 -8.72 1.32 5.90
CA LEU A 101 -10.02 1.73 5.37
C LEU A 101 -11.03 1.93 6.48
N TYR A 102 -11.97 2.83 6.23
CA TYR A 102 -13.16 3.00 7.04
C TYR A 102 -14.36 2.49 6.26
N MET A 103 -15.23 1.70 6.90
CA MET A 103 -16.45 1.21 6.28
C MET A 103 -17.63 1.27 7.25
N GLU A 104 -18.61 2.09 6.91
CA GLU A 104 -19.98 2.04 7.41
C GLU A 104 -20.91 1.70 6.25
N ALA A 105 -21.18 0.40 6.10
CA ALA A 105 -22.02 -0.08 5.02
C ALA A 105 -23.52 0.02 5.35
N TYR A 106 -24.29 0.56 4.41
CA TYR A 106 -25.75 0.52 4.41
C TYR A 106 -26.29 -0.68 3.63
N ALA A 107 -25.57 -1.18 2.62
CA ALA A 107 -26.00 -2.28 1.75
C ALA A 107 -25.04 -3.47 1.81
N LEU A 108 -25.57 -4.70 1.69
CA LEU A 108 -24.76 -5.92 1.66
C LEU A 108 -23.84 -6.04 0.43
N THR A 109 -24.08 -5.20 -0.58
CA THR A 109 -23.26 -5.10 -1.81
C THR A 109 -22.08 -4.15 -1.67
N ASP A 110 -21.99 -3.41 -0.57
CA ASP A 110 -20.86 -2.54 -0.28
C ASP A 110 -19.59 -3.38 -0.17
N GLN A 111 -18.54 -2.95 -0.85
CA GLN A 111 -17.32 -3.74 -0.89
C GLN A 111 -16.10 -2.90 -1.22
N ILE A 112 -14.97 -3.34 -0.69
CA ILE A 112 -13.62 -3.00 -1.14
C ILE A 112 -12.92 -4.30 -1.49
N VAL A 113 -12.24 -4.36 -2.63
CA VAL A 113 -11.34 -5.45 -3.02
C VAL A 113 -9.99 -4.85 -3.37
N VAL A 114 -8.95 -5.39 -2.74
CA VAL A 114 -7.55 -5.01 -2.99
C VAL A 114 -6.86 -6.20 -3.62
N ILE A 115 -6.25 -5.99 -4.78
CA ILE A 115 -5.53 -7.02 -5.54
C ILE A 115 -4.11 -6.54 -5.74
N VAL A 116 -3.13 -7.36 -5.39
CA VAL A 116 -1.73 -7.13 -5.71
C VAL A 116 -1.39 -7.96 -6.94
N ASN A 117 -0.90 -7.29 -7.98
CA ASN A 117 -0.63 -7.90 -9.28
C ASN A 117 0.88 -7.89 -9.55
N GLN A 118 1.40 -9.03 -10.00
CA GLN A 118 2.72 -9.15 -10.60
C GLN A 118 2.61 -8.90 -12.10
N ILE A 119 3.51 -8.07 -12.64
CA ILE A 119 3.69 -7.92 -14.08
C ILE A 119 4.47 -9.13 -14.60
N VAL A 120 3.90 -9.83 -15.58
CA VAL A 120 4.53 -11.02 -16.19
C VAL A 120 5.01 -10.67 -17.60
N PRO A 121 6.34 -10.58 -17.84
CA PRO A 121 6.87 -10.24 -19.16
C PRO A 121 6.39 -11.18 -20.26
N GLY A 122 5.73 -10.63 -21.28
CA GLY A 122 5.22 -11.40 -22.42
C GLY A 122 3.99 -12.29 -22.11
N GLY A 123 3.39 -12.13 -20.92
CA GLY A 123 2.19 -12.84 -20.50
C GLY A 123 1.12 -11.89 -19.96
N ASN A 124 0.11 -12.47 -19.31
CA ASN A 124 -0.87 -11.71 -18.54
C ASN A 124 -0.36 -11.51 -17.11
N ASP A 125 -0.64 -10.35 -16.54
CA ASP A 125 -0.37 -10.08 -15.13
C ASP A 125 -1.06 -11.11 -14.23
N ALA A 126 -0.42 -11.43 -13.11
CA ALA A 126 -0.87 -12.46 -12.18
C ALA A 126 -1.21 -11.84 -10.81
N ALA A 127 -2.39 -12.15 -10.29
CA ALA A 127 -2.74 -11.79 -8.91
C ALA A 127 -1.90 -12.62 -7.93
N ILE A 128 -1.06 -11.96 -7.16
CA ILE A 128 -0.15 -12.55 -6.16
C ILE A 128 -0.65 -12.37 -4.73
N GLY A 129 -1.68 -11.54 -4.55
CA GLY A 129 -2.34 -11.33 -3.28
C GLY A 129 -3.72 -10.71 -3.49
N THR A 130 -4.69 -11.10 -2.67
CA THR A 130 -6.03 -10.52 -2.73
C THR A 130 -6.66 -10.54 -1.35
N THR A 131 -7.32 -9.45 -1.00
CA THR A 131 -8.18 -9.34 0.18
C THR A 131 -9.39 -8.47 -0.16
N PHE A 132 -10.42 -8.57 0.66
CA PHE A 132 -11.63 -7.78 0.49
C PHE A 132 -12.32 -7.54 1.83
N MET A 133 -13.12 -6.49 1.88
CA MET A 133 -14.00 -6.18 2.99
C MET A 133 -15.41 -5.96 2.46
N MET A 134 -16.39 -6.62 3.08
CA MET A 134 -17.81 -6.45 2.76
C MET A 134 -18.69 -6.85 3.96
N PRO A 135 -19.93 -6.35 4.07
CA PRO A 135 -20.80 -6.59 5.24
C PRO A 135 -21.18 -8.05 5.49
N LEU A 136 -21.09 -8.89 4.46
CA LEU A 136 -21.37 -10.32 4.56
C LEU A 136 -20.24 -11.12 5.23
N LEU A 137 -19.07 -10.51 5.45
CA LEU A 137 -17.96 -11.19 6.10
C LEU A 137 -18.19 -11.35 7.61
N PRO A 138 -17.84 -12.51 8.21
CA PRO A 138 -18.00 -12.73 9.65
C PRO A 138 -17.21 -11.75 10.54
N ASN A 139 -16.11 -11.20 10.03
CA ASN A 139 -15.25 -10.25 10.74
C ASN A 139 -15.58 -8.79 10.45
N TYR A 140 -16.65 -8.52 9.71
CA TYR A 140 -17.08 -7.15 9.41
C TYR A 140 -17.66 -6.47 10.66
N TYR A 141 -17.36 -5.18 10.81
CA TYR A 141 -17.98 -4.26 11.75
C TYR A 141 -17.94 -2.84 11.17
N HIS A 142 -18.80 -1.97 11.66
CA HIS A 142 -18.78 -0.56 11.28
C HIS A 142 -17.54 0.13 11.87
N GLY A 143 -16.75 0.80 11.04
CA GLY A 143 -15.62 1.60 11.47
C GLY A 143 -14.33 1.30 10.71
N TRP A 144 -13.21 1.51 11.40
CA TRP A 144 -11.86 1.32 10.86
C TRP A 144 -11.47 -0.15 10.74
N HIS A 145 -10.86 -0.50 9.61
CA HIS A 145 -10.28 -1.80 9.32
C HIS A 145 -8.87 -1.62 8.76
N THR A 146 -7.99 -2.55 9.11
CA THR A 146 -6.72 -2.73 8.41
C THR A 146 -6.76 -4.07 7.70
N LEU A 147 -6.72 -4.04 6.37
CA LEU A 147 -6.63 -5.25 5.55
C LEU A 147 -5.17 -5.60 5.34
N THR A 148 -4.80 -6.85 5.57
CA THR A 148 -3.44 -7.33 5.41
C THR A 148 -3.38 -8.40 4.32
N ILE A 149 -2.40 -8.28 3.42
CA ILE A 149 -2.14 -9.22 2.33
C ILE A 149 -0.69 -9.67 2.42
N SER A 150 -0.46 -10.96 2.69
CA SER A 150 0.84 -11.57 2.44
C SER A 150 0.98 -11.88 0.96
N LEU A 151 2.07 -11.43 0.35
CA LEU A 151 2.31 -11.68 -1.07
C LEU A 151 2.77 -13.12 -1.29
N ASN A 152 2.32 -13.72 -2.40
CA ASN A 152 2.78 -15.02 -2.86
C ASN A 152 3.59 -14.83 -4.13
N GLY A 153 4.84 -15.28 -4.17
CA GLY A 153 5.66 -15.14 -5.37
C GLY A 153 7.02 -15.80 -5.22
N PHE A 154 7.95 -15.44 -6.12
CA PHE A 154 9.36 -15.84 -6.01
C PHE A 154 10.29 -14.66 -6.34
N GLY A 155 11.15 -14.32 -5.39
CA GLY A 155 12.13 -13.25 -5.52
C GLY A 155 11.51 -11.85 -5.54
N ASN A 156 12.19 -10.94 -6.24
CA ASN A 156 11.69 -9.59 -6.47
C ASN A 156 10.85 -9.57 -7.74
N ILE A 157 9.68 -8.95 -7.66
CA ILE A 157 8.68 -8.89 -8.72
C ILE A 157 8.23 -7.44 -8.88
N ASP A 158 8.19 -6.96 -10.12
CA ASP A 158 7.57 -5.68 -10.43
C ASP A 158 6.07 -5.87 -10.50
N GLY A 159 5.32 -4.94 -9.92
CA GLY A 159 3.88 -5.06 -9.85
C GLY A 159 3.18 -3.78 -9.44
N TYR A 160 1.87 -3.87 -9.26
CA TYR A 160 1.00 -2.76 -8.91
C TYR A 160 -0.19 -3.25 -8.10
N ILE A 161 -0.85 -2.34 -7.40
CA ILE A 161 -2.04 -2.61 -6.59
C ILE A 161 -3.26 -2.15 -7.37
N SER A 162 -4.28 -3.00 -7.50
CA SER A 162 -5.61 -2.62 -7.98
C SER A 162 -6.56 -2.47 -6.80
N LEU A 163 -7.23 -1.33 -6.74
CA LEU A 163 -8.23 -0.98 -5.74
C LEU A 163 -9.59 -0.92 -6.43
N THR A 164 -10.50 -1.80 -6.03
CA THR A 164 -11.88 -1.79 -6.53
C THR A 164 -12.85 -1.62 -5.38
N GLY A 165 -13.96 -0.93 -5.62
CA GLY A 165 -14.93 -0.71 -4.57
C GLY A 165 -16.28 -0.19 -5.08
N ALA A 166 -17.30 -0.35 -4.26
CA ALA A 166 -18.62 0.20 -4.49
C ALA A 166 -19.26 0.58 -3.15
N ALA A 167 -19.87 1.76 -3.08
CA ALA A 167 -20.60 2.26 -1.92
C ALA A 167 -22.03 2.63 -2.29
N ALA A 168 -23.01 1.91 -1.77
CA ALA A 168 -24.41 2.26 -1.92
C ALA A 168 -24.72 3.64 -1.34
N GLU A 169 -25.85 4.21 -1.78
CA GLU A 169 -26.33 5.46 -1.21
C GLU A 169 -26.61 5.27 0.29
N GLY A 170 -26.07 6.17 1.12
CA GLY A 170 -26.12 6.09 2.58
C GLY A 170 -24.93 5.36 3.22
N SER A 171 -24.07 4.72 2.44
CA SER A 171 -22.84 4.11 2.92
C SER A 171 -21.69 5.12 2.99
N LEU A 172 -20.78 4.93 3.94
CA LEU A 172 -19.53 5.68 4.04
C LEU A 172 -18.35 4.71 3.94
N ILE A 173 -17.63 4.75 2.82
CA ILE A 173 -16.48 3.88 2.57
C ILE A 173 -15.29 4.76 2.16
N LEU A 174 -14.18 4.65 2.88
CA LEU A 174 -12.99 5.47 2.69
C LEU A 174 -11.76 4.55 2.67
N LEU A 175 -10.84 4.76 1.75
CA LEU A 175 -9.46 4.27 1.82
C LEU A 175 -8.57 5.44 2.22
N ASP A 176 -7.88 5.30 3.34
CA ASP A 176 -6.97 6.31 3.88
C ASP A 176 -5.56 6.14 3.33
N SER A 177 -5.06 4.91 3.35
CA SER A 177 -3.67 4.66 2.99
C SER A 177 -3.43 3.21 2.64
N PHE A 178 -2.34 2.95 1.93
CA PHE A 178 -1.70 1.65 1.94
C PHE A 178 -0.22 1.76 2.20
N ARG A 179 0.32 0.68 2.77
CA ARG A 179 1.74 0.52 3.03
C ARG A 179 2.18 -0.88 2.62
N TYR A 180 3.11 -0.94 1.69
CA TYR A 180 3.86 -2.15 1.39
C TYR A 180 5.13 -2.19 2.23
N VAL A 181 5.37 -3.32 2.90
CA VAL A 181 6.57 -3.58 3.70
C VAL A 181 7.26 -4.82 3.16
N SER A 182 8.52 -4.67 2.77
CA SER A 182 9.35 -5.79 2.33
C SER A 182 9.92 -6.57 3.52
N LEU A 183 9.68 -7.88 3.59
CA LEU A 183 10.32 -8.76 4.58
C LEU A 183 11.67 -9.26 4.05
N ILE A 184 12.60 -8.35 3.74
CA ILE A 184 14.00 -8.77 3.52
C ILE A 184 14.57 -9.18 4.88
N GLN A 185 14.48 -10.46 5.22
CA GLN A 185 15.47 -11.03 6.13
C GLN A 185 16.81 -10.97 5.40
N SER A 186 17.75 -10.19 5.95
CA SER A 186 19.14 -10.16 5.52
C SER A 186 19.77 -11.55 5.64
N LYS A 187 19.54 -12.43 4.68
CA LYS A 187 20.46 -13.53 4.41
C LYS A 187 21.65 -12.90 3.69
N PHE A 188 22.72 -12.66 4.43
CA PHE A 188 24.13 -12.93 4.09
C PHE A 188 25.04 -12.06 4.97
N SER A 189 25.25 -12.50 6.21
CA SER A 189 26.53 -12.32 6.89
C SER A 189 26.86 -13.61 7.65
N ASN A 190 27.17 -14.67 6.91
CA ASN A 190 27.99 -15.75 7.44
C ASN A 190 29.33 -15.66 6.72
N TRP A 191 30.32 -15.26 7.53
CA TRP A 191 31.76 -15.48 7.44
C TRP A 191 32.27 -16.34 6.28
#